data_AF-A0A519VRD9-F1
#
_entry.id   AF-A0A519VRD9-F1
#
_cell.length_a   1.000
_cell.length_b   1.000
_cell.length_c   1.000
_cell.angle_alpha   90.00
_cell.angle_beta   90.00
_cell.angle_gamma   90.00
#
_symmetry.space_group_name_H-M   'P 1'
#
loop_
_entity.id
_entity.type
_entity.pdbx_description
1 polymer ?
#
loop_
_entity_poly.entity_id
_entity_poly.type
_entity_poly.pdbx_seq_one_letter_code
_entity_poly.pdbx_strand_id
1 'polypeptide(L)'
;MIGIVNYGAGNIFSLTAALERLNLQYGMVNTESDLEKYSHIIIPGVGHAGAAMEKLKHTGLIKAIKALKKPVLGICVGMQLITEHSEEGDAALLDIVPVKTKKFDKSLNIKIPHMGWNDVQHKNNSLFEGVEVNAQFYFVHSYFIEYNPTFDIASAN
;
A
#
# COMPACT_ATOMS: atom_id res chain seq x y z
N MET A 1 9.66 0.42 -16.70
CA MET A 1 9.87 -0.83 -15.93
C MET A 1 9.48 -0.60 -14.48
N ILE A 2 8.83 -1.58 -13.85
CA ILE A 2 8.26 -1.50 -12.48
C ILE A 2 9.22 -2.15 -11.48
N GLY A 3 9.55 -1.46 -10.39
CA GLY A 3 10.35 -1.99 -9.29
C GLY A 3 9.46 -2.41 -8.13
N ILE A 4 9.62 -3.62 -7.63
CA ILE A 4 8.91 -4.12 -6.45
C ILE A 4 9.87 -4.11 -5.27
N VAL A 5 9.56 -3.37 -4.20
CA VAL A 5 10.40 -3.31 -3.01
C VAL A 5 10.44 -4.68 -2.34
N ASN A 6 11.61 -5.30 -2.31
CA ASN A 6 11.81 -6.59 -1.68
C ASN A 6 12.37 -6.42 -0.28
N TYR A 7 11.49 -6.53 0.71
CA TYR A 7 11.83 -6.46 2.13
C TYR A 7 11.29 -7.66 2.91
N GLY A 8 10.94 -8.75 2.21
CA GLY A 8 10.47 -9.99 2.85
C GLY A 8 9.04 -9.91 3.42
N ALA A 9 8.20 -9.01 2.90
CA ALA A 9 6.77 -9.00 3.15
C ALA A 9 5.99 -8.64 1.87
N GLY A 10 4.75 -9.12 1.79
CA GLY A 10 3.87 -8.97 0.63
C GLY A 10 3.52 -10.29 -0.07
N ASN A 11 2.42 -10.29 -0.81
CA ASN A 11 2.06 -11.39 -1.70
C ASN A 11 2.70 -11.16 -3.08
N ILE A 12 4.01 -11.43 -3.17
CA ILE A 12 4.80 -11.19 -4.39
C ILE A 12 4.27 -12.00 -5.56
N PHE A 13 3.93 -13.28 -5.36
CA PHE A 13 3.47 -14.16 -6.43
C PHE A 13 2.21 -13.62 -7.13
N SER A 14 1.18 -13.24 -6.37
CA SER A 14 -0.06 -12.74 -6.98
C SER A 14 0.15 -11.38 -7.67
N LEU A 15 1.00 -10.53 -7.10
CA LEU A 15 1.37 -9.26 -7.72
C LEU A 15 2.10 -9.47 -9.06
N THR A 16 3.13 -10.33 -9.08
CA THR A 16 3.90 -10.57 -10.31
C THR A 16 3.05 -11.26 -11.37
N ALA A 17 2.20 -12.21 -10.99
CA ALA A 17 1.25 -12.84 -11.93
C ALA A 17 0.31 -11.82 -12.59
N ALA A 18 -0.15 -10.80 -11.84
CA ALA A 18 -0.95 -9.72 -12.40
C ALA A 18 -0.15 -8.87 -13.40
N LEU A 19 1.11 -8.54 -13.09
CA LEU A 19 1.99 -7.79 -14.00
C LEU A 19 2.34 -8.59 -15.27
N GLU A 20 2.63 -9.89 -15.13
CA GLU A 20 2.88 -10.81 -16.25
C GLU A 20 1.68 -10.89 -17.19
N ARG A 21 0.46 -11.03 -16.65
CA ARG A 21 -0.78 -11.07 -17.44
C ARG A 21 -1.01 -9.78 -18.23
N LEU A 22 -0.51 -8.65 -17.73
CA LEU A 22 -0.56 -7.35 -18.40
C LEU A 22 0.64 -7.12 -19.34
N ASN A 23 1.55 -8.09 -19.48
CA ASN A 23 2.82 -7.98 -20.22
C ASN A 23 3.72 -6.81 -19.75
N LEU A 24 3.65 -6.46 -18.46
CA LEU A 24 4.45 -5.39 -17.87
C LEU A 24 5.77 -5.92 -17.33
N GLN A 25 6.87 -5.28 -17.71
CA GLN A 25 8.21 -5.63 -17.23
C GLN A 25 8.42 -5.14 -15.78
N TYR A 26 8.87 -6.05 -14.92
CA TYR A 26 9.14 -5.76 -13.51
C TYR A 26 10.46 -6.37 -13.03
N GLY A 27 10.94 -5.89 -11.88
CA GLY A 27 12.06 -6.49 -11.16
C GLY A 27 12.02 -6.16 -9.67
N MET A 28 13.00 -6.66 -8.92
CA MET A 28 13.05 -6.51 -7.47
C MET A 28 14.04 -5.43 -7.06
N VAL A 29 13.61 -4.55 -6.16
CA VAL A 29 14.46 -3.55 -5.51
C VAL A 29 14.97 -4.15 -4.20
N ASN A 30 16.27 -4.46 -4.14
CA ASN A 30 16.93 -4.99 -2.94
C ASN A 30 17.88 -3.95 -2.32
N THR A 31 18.34 -3.01 -3.13
CA THR A 31 19.31 -1.97 -2.75
C THR A 31 18.86 -0.61 -3.25
N GLU A 32 19.42 0.46 -2.67
CA GLU A 32 19.09 1.84 -3.07
C GLU A 32 19.37 2.09 -4.56
N SER A 33 20.45 1.53 -5.11
CA SER A 33 20.80 1.70 -6.53
C SER A 33 19.83 1.01 -7.48
N ASP A 34 19.06 0.01 -7.02
CA ASP A 34 18.02 -0.62 -7.81
C ASP A 34 16.87 0.35 -8.11
N LEU A 35 16.57 1.29 -7.20
CA LEU A 35 15.46 2.24 -7.35
C LEU A 35 15.58 3.07 -8.63
N GLU A 36 16.79 3.40 -9.07
CA GLU A 36 17.04 4.18 -10.29
C GLU A 36 16.74 3.41 -11.58
N LYS A 37 16.76 2.07 -11.53
CA LYS A 37 16.47 1.21 -12.69
C LYS A 37 15.00 1.21 -13.07
N TYR A 38 14.13 1.71 -12.18
CA TYR A 38 12.69 1.63 -12.31
C TYR A 38 12.04 3.01 -12.39
N SER A 39 11.07 3.12 -13.31
CA SER A 39 10.25 4.32 -13.52
C SER A 39 9.10 4.44 -12.50
N HIS A 40 8.66 3.31 -11.96
CA HIS A 40 7.52 3.19 -11.06
C HIS A 40 7.88 2.18 -9.96
N ILE A 41 7.42 2.42 -8.74
CA ILE A 41 7.72 1.57 -7.58
C ILE A 41 6.42 1.01 -6.99
N ILE A 42 6.43 -0.26 -6.62
CA ILE A 42 5.38 -0.90 -5.83
C ILE A 42 5.96 -1.29 -4.48
N ILE A 43 5.29 -0.87 -3.40
CA ILE A 43 5.55 -1.34 -2.04
C ILE A 43 4.45 -2.34 -1.71
N PRO A 44 4.69 -3.66 -1.86
CA PRO A 44 3.71 -4.66 -1.48
C PRO A 44 3.67 -4.77 0.05
N GLY A 45 2.62 -5.36 0.63
CA GLY A 45 2.64 -5.68 2.05
C GLY A 45 1.47 -6.56 2.48
N VAL A 46 1.75 -7.48 3.41
CA VAL A 46 0.76 -8.31 4.10
C VAL A 46 1.16 -8.47 5.56
N GLY A 47 0.20 -8.83 6.42
CA GLY A 47 0.44 -9.09 7.83
C GLY A 47 0.40 -7.82 8.67
N HIS A 48 1.34 -7.68 9.60
CA HIS A 48 1.32 -6.68 10.67
C HIS A 48 2.20 -5.47 10.33
N ALA A 49 1.65 -4.25 10.35
CA ALA A 49 2.32 -3.00 9.93
C ALA A 49 3.66 -2.78 10.65
N GLY A 50 3.69 -2.88 11.99
CA GLY A 50 4.95 -2.72 12.74
C GLY A 50 6.03 -3.75 12.38
N ALA A 51 5.66 -5.00 12.09
CA ALA A 51 6.62 -6.03 11.70
C ALA A 51 7.13 -5.82 10.27
N ALA A 52 6.23 -5.36 9.37
CA ALA A 52 6.60 -4.97 8.03
C ALA A 52 7.54 -3.75 8.02
N MET A 53 7.29 -2.77 8.89
CA MET A 53 8.13 -1.58 9.04
C MET A 53 9.54 -1.94 9.54
N GLU A 54 9.65 -2.82 10.55
CA GLU A 54 10.96 -3.29 11.02
C GLU A 54 11.71 -4.07 9.94
N LYS A 55 11.03 -4.92 9.16
CA LYS A 55 11.64 -5.56 7.99
C LYS A 55 12.15 -4.54 6.96
N LEU A 56 11.35 -3.52 6.65
CA LEU A 56 11.74 -2.48 5.71
C LEU A 56 12.95 -1.68 6.23
N LYS A 57 12.99 -1.38 7.53
CA LYS A 57 14.12 -0.72 8.18
C LYS A 57 15.42 -1.51 8.03
N HIS A 58 15.38 -2.84 8.16
CA HIS A 58 16.56 -3.71 7.98
C HIS A 58 17.13 -3.69 6.56
N THR A 59 16.36 -3.27 5.54
CA THR A 59 16.86 -3.15 4.17
C THR A 59 17.74 -1.90 3.97
N GLY A 60 17.66 -0.92 4.87
CA GLY A 60 18.30 0.39 4.69
C GLY A 60 17.61 1.31 3.66
N LEU A 61 16.51 0.87 3.03
CA LEU A 61 15.85 1.61 1.95
C LEU A 61 14.97 2.78 2.41
N ILE A 62 14.76 2.96 3.71
CA ILE A 62 13.82 3.97 4.26
C ILE A 62 14.09 5.37 3.72
N LYS A 63 15.34 5.85 3.82
CA LYS A 63 15.70 7.19 3.33
C LYS A 63 15.48 7.33 1.83
N ALA A 64 15.88 6.32 1.06
CA ALA A 64 15.77 6.32 -0.39
C ALA A 64 14.30 6.33 -0.84
N ILE A 65 13.44 5.52 -0.21
CA ILE A 65 12.01 5.48 -0.49
C ILE A 65 11.34 6.82 -0.18
N LYS A 66 11.64 7.44 0.97
CA LYS A 66 11.12 8.77 1.33
C LYS A 66 11.56 9.87 0.36
N ALA A 67 12.70 9.70 -0.32
CA ALA A 67 13.25 10.68 -1.26
C ALA A 67 12.75 10.50 -2.71
N LEU A 68 11.97 9.45 -3.00
CA LEU A 68 11.48 9.18 -4.34
C LEU A 68 10.63 10.33 -4.87
N LYS A 69 10.88 10.71 -6.14
CA LYS A 69 10.09 11.68 -6.91
C LYS A 69 9.36 11.06 -8.10
N LYS A 70 9.18 9.73 -8.05
CA LYS A 70 8.55 8.92 -9.09
C LYS A 70 7.30 8.24 -8.53
N PRO A 71 6.33 7.81 -9.35
CA PRO A 71 5.11 7.20 -8.85
C PRO A 71 5.37 5.96 -7.98
N VAL A 72 4.71 5.90 -6.82
CA VAL A 72 4.77 4.80 -5.87
C VAL A 72 3.37 4.29 -5.58
N LEU A 73 3.16 2.98 -5.66
CA LEU A 73 1.92 2.31 -5.28
C LEU A 73 2.16 1.42 -4.06
N GLY A 74 1.57 1.76 -2.93
CA GLY A 74 1.48 0.87 -1.77
C GLY A 74 0.28 -0.05 -1.88
N ILE A 75 0.43 -1.35 -1.57
CA ILE A 75 -0.68 -2.32 -1.59
C ILE A 75 -0.91 -2.90 -0.19
N CYS A 76 -2.13 -2.79 0.32
CA CYS A 76 -2.55 -3.25 1.64
C CYS A 76 -1.63 -2.70 2.74
N VAL A 77 -0.82 -3.53 3.41
CA VAL A 77 0.15 -3.03 4.41
C VAL A 77 1.16 -2.09 3.77
N GLY A 78 1.52 -2.27 2.51
CA GLY A 78 2.41 -1.33 1.81
C GLY A 78 1.80 0.06 1.65
N MET A 79 0.47 0.17 1.57
CA MET A 79 -0.25 1.45 1.62
C MET A 79 -0.26 2.04 3.04
N GLN A 80 -0.34 1.19 4.07
CA GLN A 80 -0.24 1.65 5.45
C GLN A 80 1.18 2.15 5.76
N LEU A 81 2.23 1.47 5.29
CA LEU A 81 3.63 1.85 5.55
C LEU A 81 3.98 3.29 5.12
N ILE A 82 3.29 3.87 4.15
CA ILE A 82 3.54 5.26 3.71
C ILE A 82 2.92 6.31 4.63
N THR A 83 2.08 5.92 5.59
CA THR A 83 1.42 6.84 6.54
C THR A 83 2.38 7.27 7.66
N GLU A 84 1.92 8.13 8.58
CA GLU A 84 2.71 8.64 9.73
C GLU A 84 2.93 7.55 10.79
N HIS A 85 1.84 6.92 11.23
CA HIS A 85 1.81 5.97 12.34
C HIS A 85 0.72 4.93 12.13
N SER A 86 0.90 3.74 12.71
CA SER A 86 -0.13 2.72 12.79
C SER A 86 -0.38 2.28 14.23
N GLU A 87 -1.65 2.23 14.62
CA GLU A 87 -2.08 1.58 15.86
C GLU A 87 -1.72 0.08 15.89
N GLU A 88 -1.53 -0.53 14.72
CA GLU A 88 -1.04 -1.91 14.63
C GLU A 88 0.45 -2.00 14.98
N GLY A 89 0.70 -2.32 16.25
CA GLY A 89 2.06 -2.42 16.79
C GLY A 89 2.60 -1.12 17.35
N ASP A 90 1.77 -0.08 17.47
CA ASP A 90 2.19 1.26 17.91
C ASP A 90 3.44 1.74 17.15
N ALA A 91 3.38 1.65 15.82
CA ALA A 91 4.55 1.77 14.96
C ALA A 91 4.59 3.12 14.25
N ALA A 92 5.69 3.86 14.41
CA ALA A 92 6.04 4.95 13.51
C ALA A 92 6.40 4.39 12.12
N LEU A 93 5.82 4.97 11.07
CA LEU A 93 5.93 4.47 9.70
C LEU A 93 6.78 5.43 8.85
N LEU A 94 6.61 5.45 7.52
CA LEU A 94 7.46 6.26 6.65
C LEU A 94 7.17 7.75 6.74
N ASP A 95 5.96 8.15 7.16
CA ASP A 95 5.55 9.55 7.24
C ASP A 95 5.79 10.29 5.90
N ILE A 96 5.30 9.67 4.82
CA ILE A 96 5.24 10.29 3.48
C ILE A 96 3.89 10.97 3.31
N VAL A 97 2.84 10.32 3.83
CA VAL A 97 1.49 10.87 3.94
C VAL A 97 1.19 11.08 5.44
N PRO A 98 1.04 12.33 5.92
CA PRO A 98 0.87 12.66 7.33
C PRO A 98 -0.57 12.38 7.81
N VAL A 99 -0.93 11.10 7.82
CA VAL A 99 -2.21 10.55 8.28
C VAL A 99 -1.93 9.28 9.10
N LYS A 100 -2.90 8.83 9.89
CA LYS A 100 -2.75 7.65 10.76
C LYS A 100 -3.50 6.44 10.22
N THR A 101 -2.90 5.27 10.42
CA THR A 101 -3.54 3.97 10.25
C THR A 101 -4.14 3.53 11.59
N LYS A 102 -5.48 3.45 11.65
CA LYS A 102 -6.26 3.17 12.86
C LYS A 102 -6.92 1.81 12.81
N LYS A 103 -7.22 1.24 13.97
CA LYS A 103 -7.99 0.01 14.10
C LYS A 103 -9.48 0.33 13.95
N PHE A 104 -10.21 -0.56 13.27
CA PHE A 104 -11.67 -0.47 13.32
C PHE A 104 -12.18 -0.57 14.76
N ASP A 105 -13.06 0.35 15.13
CA ASP A 105 -13.71 0.32 16.44
C ASP A 105 -14.73 -0.80 16.49
N LYS A 106 -14.58 -1.69 17.49
CA LYS A 106 -15.51 -2.81 17.73
C LYS A 106 -16.90 -2.33 18.15
N SER A 107 -17.03 -1.09 18.66
CA SER A 107 -18.30 -0.49 19.04
C SER A 107 -19.22 -0.22 17.82
N LEU A 108 -18.66 -0.16 16.61
CA LEU A 108 -19.40 0.11 15.38
C LEU A 108 -20.31 -1.04 14.93
N ASN A 109 -20.31 -2.17 15.65
CA ASN A 109 -21.12 -3.36 15.34
C ASN A 109 -20.94 -3.86 13.89
N ILE A 110 -19.71 -3.78 13.39
CA ILE A 110 -19.29 -4.26 12.07
C ILE A 110 -18.44 -5.53 12.19
N LYS A 111 -18.42 -6.34 11.13
CA LYS A 111 -17.53 -7.50 11.05
C LYS A 111 -16.08 -7.04 10.82
N ILE A 112 -15.17 -7.47 11.70
CA ILE A 112 -13.73 -7.18 11.62
C ILE A 112 -12.98 -8.52 11.49
N PRO A 113 -12.08 -8.69 10.50
CA PRO A 113 -11.67 -7.71 9.49
C PRO A 113 -12.79 -7.34 8.51
N HIS A 114 -12.70 -6.14 7.92
CA HIS A 114 -13.39 -5.83 6.67
C HIS A 114 -12.85 -6.79 5.61
N MET A 115 -13.66 -7.78 5.23
CA MET A 115 -13.24 -8.89 4.39
C MET A 115 -14.33 -9.27 3.38
N GLY A 116 -13.98 -9.18 2.10
CA GLY A 116 -14.88 -9.48 1.00
C GLY A 116 -14.76 -8.48 -0.14
N TRP A 117 -15.66 -8.62 -1.12
CA TRP A 117 -15.82 -7.67 -2.21
C TRP A 117 -16.63 -6.48 -1.73
N ASN A 118 -16.13 -5.26 -1.98
CA ASN A 118 -16.81 -4.03 -1.63
C ASN A 118 -16.66 -2.99 -2.75
N ASP A 119 -17.67 -2.14 -2.86
CA ASP A 119 -17.73 -1.08 -3.86
C ASP A 119 -16.79 0.06 -3.44
N VAL A 120 -16.07 0.64 -4.41
CA VAL A 120 -15.18 1.78 -4.19
C VAL A 120 -15.71 2.99 -4.95
N GLN A 121 -16.09 4.02 -4.20
CA GLN A 121 -16.38 5.34 -4.76
C GLN A 121 -15.07 6.08 -4.94
N HIS A 122 -14.73 6.45 -6.18
CA HIS A 122 -13.49 7.14 -6.49
C HIS A 122 -13.74 8.50 -7.14
N LYS A 123 -12.85 9.46 -6.87
CA LYS A 123 -12.79 10.71 -7.62
C LYS A 123 -12.25 10.43 -9.03
N ASN A 124 -12.59 11.28 -9.99
CA ASN A 124 -12.00 11.18 -11.33
C ASN A 124 -10.48 11.46 -11.25
N ASN A 125 -9.66 10.42 -11.42
CA ASN A 125 -8.21 10.50 -11.41
C ASN A 125 -7.61 9.36 -12.26
N SER A 126 -6.35 9.51 -12.65
CA SER A 126 -5.68 8.58 -13.58
C SER A 126 -5.53 7.14 -13.06
N LEU A 127 -5.62 6.90 -11.75
CA LEU A 127 -5.53 5.54 -11.20
C LEU A 127 -6.79 4.71 -11.50
N PHE A 128 -7.94 5.36 -11.61
CA PHE A 128 -9.23 4.72 -11.87
C PHE A 128 -9.71 4.92 -13.32
N GLU A 129 -8.82 5.34 -14.22
CA GLU A 129 -9.16 5.47 -15.64
C GLU A 129 -9.54 4.10 -16.23
N GLY A 130 -10.73 4.02 -16.84
CA GLY A 130 -11.28 2.77 -17.36
C GLY A 130 -11.84 1.80 -16.31
N VAL A 131 -11.85 2.18 -15.03
CA VAL A 131 -12.54 1.44 -13.96
C VAL A 131 -14.00 1.89 -13.89
N GLU A 132 -14.93 0.94 -13.85
CA GLU A 132 -16.36 1.25 -13.71
C GLU A 132 -16.66 1.86 -12.34
N VAL A 133 -17.63 2.79 -12.29
CA VAL A 133 -18.01 3.52 -11.06
C VAL A 133 -18.45 2.59 -9.92
N ASN A 134 -18.97 1.41 -10.22
CA ASN A 134 -19.41 0.40 -9.24
C ASN A 134 -18.49 -0.83 -9.24
N ALA A 135 -17.24 -0.68 -9.67
CA ALA A 135 -16.28 -1.77 -9.63
C ALA A 135 -16.02 -2.20 -8.18
N GLN A 136 -16.01 -3.52 -7.98
CA GLN A 136 -15.72 -4.11 -6.68
C GLN A 136 -14.24 -4.45 -6.54
N PHE A 137 -13.70 -4.17 -5.37
CA PHE A 137 -12.35 -4.55 -4.98
C PHE A 137 -12.42 -5.50 -3.79
N TYR A 138 -11.46 -6.42 -3.71
CA TYR A 138 -11.39 -7.36 -2.59
C TYR A 138 -10.59 -6.75 -1.43
N PHE A 139 -11.22 -6.65 -0.27
CA PHE A 139 -10.63 -6.15 0.96
C PHE A 139 -10.39 -7.28 1.95
N VAL A 140 -9.32 -7.15 2.75
CA VAL A 140 -9.06 -7.99 3.94
C VAL A 140 -8.16 -7.23 4.91
N HIS A 141 -8.76 -6.43 5.79
CA HIS A 141 -8.00 -5.61 6.75
C HIS A 141 -8.79 -5.30 8.03
N SER A 142 -8.08 -5.24 9.17
CA SER A 142 -8.63 -4.82 10.47
C SER A 142 -8.25 -3.38 10.85
N TYR A 143 -7.34 -2.79 10.07
CA TYR A 143 -6.87 -1.42 10.22
C TYR A 143 -7.09 -0.65 8.93
N PHE A 144 -7.41 0.63 9.03
CA PHE A 144 -7.75 1.52 7.92
C PHE A 144 -7.00 2.84 8.07
N ILE A 145 -6.77 3.53 6.96
CA ILE A 145 -6.15 4.86 6.98
C ILE A 145 -7.25 5.88 7.25
N GLU A 146 -7.03 6.78 8.20
CA GLU A 146 -8.03 7.81 8.51
C GLU A 146 -8.28 8.73 7.31
N TYR A 147 -9.53 9.15 7.15
CA TYR A 147 -9.92 10.02 6.06
C TYR A 147 -9.26 11.40 6.15
N ASN A 148 -8.65 11.83 5.05
CA ASN A 148 -8.15 13.18 4.84
C ASN A 148 -8.47 13.66 3.41
N PRO A 149 -9.25 14.75 3.22
CA PRO A 149 -9.69 15.18 1.89
C PRO A 149 -8.56 15.54 0.92
N THR A 150 -7.35 15.80 1.43
CA THR A 150 -6.13 16.10 0.66
C THR A 150 -5.52 14.84 0.03
N PHE A 151 -5.53 13.72 0.76
CA PHE A 151 -4.83 12.49 0.38
C PHE A 151 -5.77 11.41 -0.15
N ASP A 152 -7.03 11.42 0.28
CA ASP A 152 -8.03 10.44 -0.12
C ASP A 152 -8.55 10.73 -1.53
N ILE A 153 -8.33 9.76 -2.41
CA ILE A 153 -8.82 9.76 -3.80
C ILE A 153 -10.02 8.82 -4.01
N ALA A 154 -10.27 7.92 -3.06
CA ALA A 154 -11.36 6.94 -3.10
C ALA A 154 -11.77 6.50 -1.69
N SER A 155 -13.00 6.00 -1.54
CA SER A 155 -13.57 5.49 -0.29
C SER A 155 -14.36 4.21 -0.54
N ALA A 156 -14.37 3.30 0.44
CA ALA A 156 -15.22 2.11 0.48
C ALA A 156 -16.29 2.27 1.58
N ASN A 157 -17.49 1.73 1.35
CA ASN A 157 -18.63 1.84 2.26
C ASN A 157 -18.68 0.74 3.32
#